data_AF-A0A9P6YAW5-F1
#
_entry.id   AF-A0A9P6YAW5-F1
#
_cell.length_a   1.000
_cell.length_b   1.000
_cell.length_c   1.000
_cell.angle_alpha   90.00
_cell.angle_beta   90.00
_cell.angle_gamma   90.00
#
_symmetry.space_group_name_H-M   'P 1'
#
loop_
_entity.id
_entity.type
_entity.pdbx_description
1 polymer ?
#
loop_
_entity_poly.entity_id
_entity_poly.type
_entity_poly.pdbx_seq_one_letter_code
_entity_poly.pdbx_strand_id
1 'polypeptide(L)'
;MQFISLITLIFTLFGCIQAFPIESRSSGTFYGVTYNARHSDGSCQSASEVSDSIKLMKSNGITHIRTYSQECDQLPSILKAIKAQGGGMTVLAAVWLDGSSGDDQEISTLKSVLSKNYGNQYIQGILVGNEVIFNNVMSDGTLINKIKQVKAFANDINVGTAEIPSSYTNQLVTACDMVASNVYPFFSNVNVDTAISNLKAQYNNLQKVAGSKNVWITETGWPSSGSALGNSVPSETNGQKYVTGLLKSSLPYYYFEWQDSDWKSEGTEKSFGLLNSAGGQILSPEQNDTVQVGQNTKISFQYENVGAGDYTVDIQLWQDAAASVLIDNITIGHEIKSGNSSGPHVDFVYNDTYTWKVPHGLNETFYLTVVEHAKTPIYTQGITMRSRPVLLHTSSAVSLALNSFSLTFLVGVSFLILSLSA
;
A
#
# COMPACT_ATOMS: atom_id res chain seq x y z
N MET A 1 -39.20 -63.34 -16.04
CA MET A 1 -40.11 -62.32 -16.60
C MET A 1 -39.32 -61.52 -17.63
N GLN A 2 -39.83 -61.53 -18.87
CA GLN A 2 -39.72 -60.51 -19.93
C GLN A 2 -38.31 -59.94 -20.22
N PHE A 3 -37.66 -60.34 -21.32
CA PHE A 3 -37.89 -59.95 -22.73
C PHE A 3 -37.06 -58.72 -23.16
N ILE A 4 -36.23 -58.97 -24.19
CA ILE A 4 -35.90 -58.11 -25.36
C ILE A 4 -34.86 -57.00 -25.09
N SER A 5 -33.62 -57.10 -25.61
CA SER A 5 -33.20 -56.75 -27.00
C SER A 5 -33.34 -55.23 -27.25
N LEU A 6 -32.43 -54.48 -27.88
CA LEU A 6 -31.48 -54.77 -28.94
C LEU A 6 -30.76 -53.42 -29.26
N ILE A 7 -29.49 -53.44 -29.69
CA ILE A 7 -28.88 -52.55 -30.74
C ILE A 7 -28.69 -51.05 -30.39
N THR A 8 -27.59 -50.32 -30.66
CA THR A 8 -26.35 -50.53 -31.44
C THR A 8 -25.27 -49.55 -30.97
N LEU A 9 -24.01 -49.96 -31.17
CA LEU A 9 -22.81 -49.18 -31.48
C LEU A 9 -23.02 -47.79 -32.12
N ILE A 10 -22.16 -46.82 -31.78
CA ILE A 10 -21.15 -46.22 -32.68
C ILE A 10 -20.12 -45.41 -31.86
N PHE A 11 -18.85 -45.64 -32.16
CA PHE A 11 -17.68 -44.88 -31.72
C PHE A 11 -17.59 -43.53 -32.45
N THR A 12 -17.23 -42.46 -31.74
CA THR A 12 -16.42 -41.36 -32.27
C THR A 12 -15.51 -40.79 -31.18
N LEU A 13 -14.20 -40.74 -31.48
CA LEU A 13 -13.17 -40.06 -30.70
C LEU A 13 -13.32 -38.53 -30.76
N PHE A 14 -12.75 -37.90 -29.72
CA PHE A 14 -12.19 -36.54 -29.57
C PHE A 14 -12.94 -35.59 -28.62
N GLY A 15 -12.18 -35.13 -27.62
CA GLY A 15 -12.23 -33.75 -27.13
C GLY A 15 -13.31 -33.43 -26.11
N CYS A 16 -12.95 -33.54 -24.82
CA CYS A 16 -13.18 -32.54 -23.77
C CYS A 16 -12.85 -33.20 -22.43
N ILE A 17 -11.68 -32.91 -21.86
CA ILE A 17 -11.60 -32.89 -20.40
C ILE A 17 -12.48 -31.72 -20.00
N GLN A 18 -13.67 -32.00 -19.48
CA GLN A 18 -14.48 -30.98 -18.84
C GLN A 18 -13.78 -30.58 -17.55
N ALA A 19 -12.84 -29.64 -17.67
CA ALA A 19 -12.71 -28.63 -16.64
C ALA A 19 -14.03 -27.84 -16.66
N PHE A 20 -14.66 -27.67 -15.51
CA PHE A 20 -15.34 -26.40 -15.26
C PHE A 20 -14.24 -25.44 -14.78
N PRO A 21 -13.70 -24.51 -15.58
CA PRO A 21 -12.86 -23.48 -15.04
C PRO A 21 -13.75 -22.28 -14.75
N ILE A 22 -14.48 -22.36 -13.65
CA ILE A 22 -14.60 -21.17 -12.82
C ILE A 22 -13.97 -21.63 -11.52
N GLU A 23 -12.65 -21.48 -11.44
CA GLU A 23 -11.99 -21.54 -10.15
C GLU A 23 -12.72 -20.52 -9.27
N SER A 24 -13.46 -21.07 -8.31
CA SER A 24 -14.02 -20.34 -7.20
C SER A 24 -12.83 -19.73 -6.48
N ARG A 25 -12.54 -18.48 -6.80
CA ARG A 25 -11.67 -17.66 -5.97
C ARG A 25 -12.28 -17.67 -4.58
N SER A 26 -11.57 -18.26 -3.61
CA SER A 26 -11.90 -18.07 -2.21
C SER A 26 -11.81 -16.57 -1.96
N SER A 27 -12.96 -15.93 -1.77
CA SER A 27 -13.05 -14.56 -1.28
C SER A 27 -12.18 -14.46 -0.03
N GLY A 28 -11.07 -13.72 -0.11
CA GLY A 28 -10.14 -13.56 1.00
C GLY A 28 -8.69 -13.21 0.64
N THR A 29 -8.23 -13.38 -0.61
CA THR A 29 -6.84 -13.05 -0.99
C THR A 29 -6.76 -12.05 -2.14
N PHE A 30 -5.77 -11.16 -2.09
CA PHE A 30 -5.48 -10.20 -3.16
C PHE A 30 -5.21 -10.92 -4.49
N TYR A 31 -5.57 -10.29 -5.62
CA TYR A 31 -5.14 -10.81 -6.93
C TYR A 31 -3.66 -10.55 -7.12
N GLY A 32 -3.30 -9.28 -7.21
CA GLY A 32 -1.93 -8.85 -7.20
C GLY A 32 -1.74 -7.49 -6.55
N VAL A 33 -0.48 -7.10 -6.45
CA VAL A 33 -0.05 -5.77 -5.99
C VAL A 33 0.96 -5.21 -6.97
N THR A 34 1.05 -3.89 -7.06
CA THR A 34 2.17 -3.22 -7.70
C THR A 34 3.33 -3.12 -6.72
N TYR A 35 4.55 -3.23 -7.22
CA TYR A 35 5.75 -3.22 -6.41
C TYR A 35 6.91 -2.55 -7.15
N ASN A 36 7.59 -1.66 -6.46
CA ASN A 36 8.85 -1.03 -6.84
C ASN A 36 9.92 -1.42 -5.82
N ALA A 37 11.08 -1.88 -6.28
CA ALA A 37 12.21 -2.23 -5.40
C ALA A 37 12.97 -0.97 -4.93
N ARG A 38 12.27 0.00 -4.37
CA ARG A 38 12.82 1.25 -3.82
C ARG A 38 12.43 1.39 -2.36
N HIS A 39 13.29 2.00 -1.55
CA HIS A 39 12.92 2.49 -0.23
C HIS A 39 12.05 3.75 -0.35
N SER A 40 11.50 4.21 0.77
CA SER A 40 10.70 5.42 0.86
C SER A 40 11.44 6.68 0.40
N ASP A 41 12.77 6.72 0.58
CA ASP A 41 13.65 7.80 0.11
C ASP A 41 14.02 7.70 -1.38
N GLY A 42 13.54 6.67 -2.08
CA GLY A 42 13.78 6.43 -3.50
C GLY A 42 15.07 5.65 -3.79
N SER A 43 15.91 5.33 -2.81
CA SER A 43 17.08 4.47 -3.00
C SER A 43 16.67 3.02 -3.34
N CYS A 44 17.52 2.26 -4.05
CA CYS A 44 17.18 0.89 -4.44
C CYS A 44 17.28 -0.08 -3.26
N GLN A 45 16.31 -1.00 -3.17
CA GLN A 45 16.36 -2.15 -2.26
C GLN A 45 17.42 -3.16 -2.73
N SER A 46 18.06 -3.82 -1.77
CA SER A 46 18.94 -4.97 -2.00
C SER A 46 18.15 -6.22 -2.41
N ALA A 47 18.84 -7.19 -3.00
CA ALA A 47 18.21 -8.47 -3.38
C ALA A 47 17.63 -9.24 -2.18
N SER A 48 18.20 -9.09 -0.98
CA SER A 48 17.66 -9.66 0.25
C SER A 48 16.35 -8.99 0.66
N GLU A 49 16.28 -7.65 0.64
CA GLU A 49 15.05 -6.91 0.97
C GLU A 49 13.92 -7.20 -0.03
N VAL A 50 14.26 -7.32 -1.31
CA VAL A 50 13.31 -7.80 -2.33
C VAL A 50 12.84 -9.22 -1.98
N SER A 51 13.74 -10.13 -1.62
CA SER A 51 13.37 -11.50 -1.25
C SER A 51 12.43 -11.55 -0.04
N ASP A 52 12.67 -10.71 0.97
CA ASP A 52 11.82 -10.62 2.15
C ASP A 52 10.43 -10.05 1.82
N SER A 53 10.38 -9.02 0.97
CA SER A 53 9.12 -8.47 0.44
C SER A 53 8.30 -9.53 -0.30
N ILE A 54 8.94 -10.31 -1.18
CA ILE A 54 8.29 -11.39 -1.94
C ILE A 54 7.79 -12.51 -1.02
N LYS A 55 8.57 -12.85 0.01
CA LYS A 55 8.15 -13.81 1.04
C LYS A 55 6.93 -13.30 1.81
N LEU A 56 6.88 -12.02 2.17
CA LEU A 56 5.72 -11.41 2.82
C LEU A 56 4.50 -11.43 1.92
N MET A 57 4.64 -10.98 0.67
CA MET A 57 3.55 -11.03 -0.31
C MET A 57 2.97 -12.44 -0.41
N LYS A 58 3.83 -13.45 -0.61
CA LYS A 58 3.40 -14.85 -0.73
C LYS A 58 2.65 -15.35 0.50
N SER A 59 3.15 -15.02 1.69
CA SER A 59 2.52 -15.43 2.95
C SER A 59 1.16 -14.78 3.20
N ASN A 60 0.92 -13.60 2.62
CA ASN A 60 -0.36 -12.90 2.65
C ASN A 60 -1.25 -13.28 1.46
N GLY A 61 -0.94 -14.36 0.75
CA GLY A 61 -1.75 -14.89 -0.35
C GLY A 61 -1.68 -14.04 -1.62
N ILE A 62 -0.74 -13.11 -1.74
CA ILE A 62 -0.49 -12.39 -2.99
C ILE A 62 0.30 -13.31 -3.91
N THR A 63 -0.24 -13.55 -5.10
CA THR A 63 0.39 -14.42 -6.11
C THR A 63 0.74 -13.69 -7.40
N HIS A 64 0.38 -12.42 -7.55
CA HIS A 64 0.66 -11.64 -8.75
C HIS A 64 1.33 -10.33 -8.39
N ILE A 65 2.42 -9.99 -9.07
CA ILE A 65 3.19 -8.77 -8.85
C ILE A 65 3.26 -8.00 -10.15
N ARG A 66 3.08 -6.68 -10.10
CA ARG A 66 3.36 -5.80 -11.24
C ARG A 66 4.56 -4.91 -10.93
N THR A 67 5.51 -4.82 -11.85
CA THR A 67 6.62 -3.85 -11.79
C THR A 67 6.35 -2.62 -12.67
N TYR A 68 7.23 -1.62 -12.59
CA TYR A 68 7.14 -0.37 -13.37
C TYR A 68 8.23 -0.21 -14.42
N SER A 69 9.43 -0.67 -14.11
CA SER A 69 10.64 -0.43 -14.89
C SER A 69 11.61 -1.61 -14.74
N GLN A 70 12.75 -1.53 -15.42
CA GLN A 70 13.89 -2.43 -15.22
C GLN A 70 14.90 -1.91 -14.19
N GLU A 71 14.63 -0.74 -13.59
CA GLU A 71 15.50 -0.12 -12.59
C GLU A 71 15.66 -0.98 -11.32
N CYS A 72 16.69 -0.66 -10.53
CA CYS A 72 17.03 -1.33 -9.26
C CYS A 72 17.23 -2.84 -9.36
N ASP A 73 17.53 -3.38 -10.56
CA ASP A 73 17.61 -4.83 -10.82
C ASP A 73 16.38 -5.58 -10.27
N GLN A 74 15.22 -4.92 -10.25
CA GLN A 74 14.04 -5.41 -9.54
C GLN A 74 13.52 -6.71 -10.16
N LEU A 75 13.41 -6.78 -11.49
CA LEU A 75 12.84 -7.93 -12.17
C LEU A 75 13.69 -9.21 -11.95
N PRO A 76 15.02 -9.21 -12.17
CA PRO A 76 15.86 -10.35 -11.81
C PRO A 76 15.76 -10.76 -10.35
N SER A 77 15.72 -9.80 -9.42
CA SER A 77 15.66 -10.06 -7.97
C SER A 77 14.33 -10.71 -7.58
N ILE A 78 13.22 -10.20 -8.09
CA ILE A 78 11.87 -10.75 -7.90
C ILE A 78 11.78 -12.17 -8.45
N LEU A 79 12.22 -12.41 -9.69
CA LEU A 79 12.14 -13.75 -10.31
C LEU A 79 12.96 -14.80 -9.54
N LYS A 80 14.16 -14.42 -9.07
CA LYS A 80 14.99 -15.28 -8.21
C LYS A 80 14.32 -15.56 -6.87
N ALA A 81 13.72 -14.53 -6.25
CA ALA A 81 13.00 -14.67 -4.99
C ALA A 81 11.78 -15.60 -5.15
N ILE A 82 10.96 -15.43 -6.19
CA ILE A 82 9.84 -16.32 -6.50
C ILE A 82 10.32 -17.77 -6.65
N LYS A 83 11.40 -17.99 -7.40
CA LYS A 83 12.01 -19.32 -7.54
C LYS A 83 12.45 -19.90 -6.20
N ALA A 84 13.12 -19.10 -5.36
CA ALA A 84 13.59 -19.51 -4.04
C ALA A 84 12.43 -19.85 -3.09
N GLN A 85 11.29 -19.17 -3.23
CA GLN A 85 10.05 -19.49 -2.49
C GLN A 85 9.30 -20.72 -3.07
N GLY A 86 9.85 -21.41 -4.07
CA GLY A 86 9.23 -22.59 -4.69
C GLY A 86 8.19 -22.29 -5.77
N GLY A 87 8.17 -21.07 -6.32
CA GLY A 87 7.22 -20.66 -7.37
C GLY A 87 5.83 -20.28 -6.83
N GLY A 88 4.81 -20.42 -7.68
CA GLY A 88 3.41 -20.11 -7.32
C GLY A 88 3.06 -18.61 -7.30
N MET A 89 3.96 -17.77 -7.81
CA MET A 89 3.70 -16.35 -8.04
C MET A 89 4.09 -16.00 -9.48
N THR A 90 3.46 -14.97 -10.02
CA THR A 90 3.76 -14.44 -11.36
C THR A 90 4.06 -12.94 -11.33
N VAL A 91 4.76 -12.48 -12.37
CA VAL A 91 5.15 -11.08 -12.55
C VAL A 91 4.57 -10.57 -13.87
N LEU A 92 3.82 -9.49 -13.80
CA LEU A 92 3.54 -8.60 -14.92
C LEU A 92 4.69 -7.59 -15.00
N ALA A 93 5.70 -7.94 -15.80
CA ALA A 93 6.90 -7.13 -15.94
C ALA A 93 6.60 -5.86 -16.74
N ALA A 94 7.29 -4.76 -16.45
CA ALA A 94 7.11 -3.52 -17.18
C ALA A 94 8.44 -2.90 -17.66
N VAL A 95 8.31 -2.11 -18.71
CA VAL A 95 9.34 -1.23 -19.28
C VAL A 95 8.82 0.18 -19.13
N TRP A 96 9.55 1.04 -18.43
CA TRP A 96 9.19 2.44 -18.31
C TRP A 96 9.58 3.19 -19.58
N LEU A 97 8.68 4.06 -20.06
CA LEU A 97 8.93 4.88 -21.24
C LEU A 97 8.59 6.33 -20.90
N ASP A 98 9.54 7.23 -21.09
CA ASP A 98 9.41 8.66 -20.81
C ASP A 98 9.70 9.53 -22.05
N GLY A 99 9.96 8.91 -23.20
CA GLY A 99 10.24 9.59 -24.46
C GLY A 99 11.68 10.09 -24.58
N SER A 100 12.54 9.76 -23.62
CA SER A 100 13.96 10.08 -23.65
C SER A 100 14.79 8.97 -24.31
N SER A 101 16.12 9.15 -24.33
CA SER A 101 17.04 8.07 -24.72
C SER A 101 17.05 6.89 -23.74
N GLY A 102 16.47 7.04 -22.54
CA GLY A 102 16.32 5.98 -21.55
C GLY A 102 15.41 4.84 -22.00
N ASP A 103 14.42 5.11 -22.86
CA ASP A 103 13.47 4.12 -23.38
C ASP A 103 14.15 2.90 -24.02
N ASP A 104 15.20 3.14 -24.83
CA ASP A 104 15.93 2.07 -25.50
C ASP A 104 16.78 1.25 -24.51
N GLN A 105 17.28 1.89 -23.45
CA GLN A 105 18.03 1.21 -22.39
C GLN A 105 17.10 0.32 -21.56
N GLU A 106 15.90 0.77 -21.23
CA GLU A 106 14.87 -0.01 -20.55
C GLU A 106 14.50 -1.28 -21.34
N ILE A 107 14.21 -1.15 -22.65
CA ILE A 107 13.90 -2.29 -23.53
C ILE A 107 15.10 -3.26 -23.66
N SER A 108 16.31 -2.73 -23.83
CA SER A 108 17.54 -3.53 -23.92
C SER A 108 17.82 -4.30 -22.64
N THR A 109 17.56 -3.69 -21.48
CA THR A 109 17.71 -4.32 -20.17
C THR A 109 16.73 -5.48 -20.02
N LEU A 110 15.45 -5.28 -20.36
CA LEU A 110 14.46 -6.37 -20.37
C LEU A 110 14.91 -7.54 -21.26
N LYS A 111 15.39 -7.25 -22.48
CA LYS A 111 15.91 -8.28 -23.40
C LYS A 111 17.06 -9.07 -22.77
N SER A 112 17.97 -8.39 -22.09
CA SER A 112 19.08 -9.02 -21.36
C SER A 112 18.57 -9.92 -20.24
N VAL A 113 17.60 -9.46 -19.44
CA VAL A 113 16.96 -10.26 -18.37
C VAL A 113 16.31 -11.53 -18.95
N LEU A 114 15.52 -11.40 -20.02
CA LEU A 114 14.86 -12.53 -20.67
C LEU A 114 15.87 -13.54 -21.25
N SER A 115 16.98 -13.09 -21.84
CA SER A 115 17.98 -14.02 -22.39
C SER A 115 18.75 -14.82 -21.33
N LYS A 116 18.86 -14.32 -20.09
CA LYS A 116 19.55 -15.00 -18.98
C LYS A 116 18.68 -16.03 -18.24
N ASN A 117 17.38 -16.05 -18.50
CA ASN A 117 16.40 -16.97 -17.92
C ASN A 117 16.46 -17.08 -16.38
N TYR A 118 16.23 -15.98 -15.69
CA TYR A 118 16.18 -15.94 -14.21
C TYR A 118 14.97 -16.68 -13.60
N GLY A 119 14.08 -17.20 -14.45
CA GLY A 119 12.80 -17.78 -14.08
C GLY A 119 11.69 -17.24 -14.97
N ASN A 120 11.93 -17.13 -16.28
CA ASN A 120 11.00 -16.47 -17.20
C ASN A 120 9.62 -17.10 -17.22
N GLN A 121 9.50 -18.38 -16.83
CA GLN A 121 8.20 -19.04 -16.66
C GLN A 121 7.29 -18.38 -15.61
N TYR A 122 7.83 -17.52 -14.74
CA TYR A 122 7.06 -16.72 -13.78
C TYR A 122 6.62 -15.37 -14.37
N ILE A 123 7.03 -15.00 -15.58
CA ILE A 123 6.56 -13.78 -16.24
C ILE A 123 5.23 -14.08 -16.93
N GLN A 124 4.16 -13.47 -16.46
CA GLN A 124 2.81 -13.64 -17.02
C GLN A 124 2.56 -12.75 -18.24
N GLY A 125 3.25 -11.62 -18.31
CA GLY A 125 3.11 -10.67 -19.41
C GLY A 125 4.11 -9.54 -19.27
N ILE A 126 4.24 -8.75 -20.34
CA ILE A 126 5.10 -7.56 -20.40
C ILE A 126 4.25 -6.34 -20.75
N LEU A 127 4.38 -5.27 -19.96
CA LEU A 127 3.81 -3.95 -20.21
C LEU A 127 4.89 -3.03 -20.76
N VAL A 128 4.61 -2.42 -21.91
CA VAL A 128 5.49 -1.47 -22.58
C VAL A 128 4.90 -0.08 -22.38
N GLY A 129 5.50 0.69 -21.47
CA GLY A 129 4.97 1.99 -21.04
C GLY A 129 3.88 1.90 -19.97
N ASN A 130 3.68 3.03 -19.29
CA ASN A 130 2.63 3.27 -18.31
C ASN A 130 2.03 4.67 -18.54
N GLU A 131 0.79 4.72 -19.03
CA GLU A 131 0.03 5.95 -19.30
C GLU A 131 0.75 6.94 -20.23
N VAL A 132 1.49 6.43 -21.21
CA VAL A 132 2.30 7.27 -22.11
C VAL A 132 1.45 8.00 -23.14
N ILE A 133 0.29 7.44 -23.53
CA ILE A 133 -0.68 8.13 -24.38
C ILE A 133 -1.41 9.18 -23.56
N PHE A 134 -1.91 8.81 -22.38
CA PHE A 134 -2.63 9.73 -21.49
C PHE A 134 -1.79 10.97 -21.13
N ASN A 135 -0.51 10.76 -20.81
CA ASN A 135 0.42 11.83 -20.45
C ASN A 135 1.05 12.53 -21.66
N ASN A 136 0.60 12.23 -22.90
CA ASN A 136 1.14 12.79 -24.15
C ASN A 136 2.67 12.64 -24.31
N VAL A 137 3.24 11.57 -23.72
CA VAL A 137 4.67 11.24 -23.86
C VAL A 137 4.97 10.81 -25.29
N MET A 138 4.08 10.02 -25.90
CA MET A 138 4.22 9.58 -27.27
C MET A 138 2.88 9.32 -27.96
N SER A 139 2.91 9.26 -29.29
CA SER A 139 1.74 8.90 -30.10
C SER A 139 1.46 7.39 -30.10
N ASP A 140 0.21 7.01 -30.40
CA ASP A 140 -0.18 5.60 -30.65
C ASP A 140 0.80 4.88 -31.59
N GLY A 141 1.17 5.52 -32.70
CA GLY A 141 2.08 4.92 -33.68
C GLY A 141 3.47 4.62 -33.11
N THR A 142 4.01 5.54 -32.29
CA THR A 142 5.29 5.37 -31.62
C THR A 142 5.23 4.23 -30.60
N LEU A 143 4.20 4.22 -29.75
CA LEU A 143 4.00 3.17 -28.75
C LEU A 143 3.84 1.79 -29.39
N ILE A 144 3.05 1.68 -30.45
CA ILE A 144 2.86 0.44 -31.21
C ILE A 144 4.19 -0.10 -31.75
N ASN A 145 5.08 0.78 -32.20
CA ASN A 145 6.41 0.36 -32.66
C ASN A 145 7.27 -0.19 -31.51
N LYS A 146 7.25 0.43 -30.33
CA LYS A 146 7.93 -0.07 -29.13
C LYS A 146 7.35 -1.42 -28.67
N ILE A 147 6.03 -1.59 -28.69
CA ILE A 147 5.37 -2.88 -28.41
C ILE A 147 5.86 -3.96 -29.39
N LYS A 148 5.89 -3.68 -30.69
CA LYS A 148 6.41 -4.62 -31.71
C LYS A 148 7.88 -4.99 -31.47
N GLN A 149 8.71 -4.02 -31.08
CA GLN A 149 10.11 -4.24 -30.74
C GLN A 149 10.27 -5.23 -29.58
N VAL A 150 9.47 -5.07 -28.51
CA VAL A 150 9.47 -5.99 -27.37
C VAL A 150 8.96 -7.38 -27.75
N LYS A 151 7.86 -7.46 -28.52
CA LYS A 151 7.31 -8.74 -29.02
C LYS A 151 8.32 -9.55 -29.82
N ALA A 152 9.22 -8.91 -30.55
CA ALA A 152 10.24 -9.58 -31.35
C ALA A 152 11.23 -10.44 -30.54
N PHE A 153 11.32 -10.25 -29.22
CA PHE A 153 12.19 -11.05 -28.34
C PHE A 153 11.48 -11.59 -27.09
N ALA A 154 10.18 -11.37 -26.93
CA ALA A 154 9.41 -11.76 -25.73
C ALA A 154 9.15 -13.27 -25.62
N ASN A 155 9.39 -14.06 -26.67
CA ASN A 155 9.31 -15.53 -26.69
C ASN A 155 8.04 -16.10 -26.01
N ASP A 156 6.90 -16.01 -26.70
CA ASP A 156 5.56 -16.46 -26.26
C ASP A 156 4.95 -15.73 -25.04
N ILE A 157 5.66 -14.78 -24.42
CA ILE A 157 5.11 -13.92 -23.39
C ILE A 157 4.21 -12.86 -24.03
N ASN A 158 2.97 -12.73 -23.54
CA ASN A 158 2.02 -11.72 -24.01
C ASN A 158 2.52 -10.30 -23.72
N VAL A 159 2.47 -9.42 -24.72
CA VAL A 159 2.92 -8.04 -24.60
C VAL A 159 1.74 -7.07 -24.77
N GLY A 160 1.64 -6.09 -23.88
CA GLY A 160 0.68 -4.99 -23.97
C GLY A 160 1.28 -3.68 -23.47
N THR A 161 0.43 -2.75 -23.09
CA THR A 161 0.80 -1.48 -22.43
C THR A 161 -0.15 -1.27 -21.26
N ALA A 162 0.26 -0.52 -20.24
CA ALA A 162 -0.65 -0.06 -19.19
C ALA A 162 -1.11 1.35 -19.54
N GLU A 163 -2.41 1.54 -19.76
CA GLU A 163 -2.99 2.82 -20.15
C GLU A 163 -4.31 3.06 -19.41
N ILE A 164 -4.80 4.30 -19.34
CA ILE A 164 -6.16 4.52 -18.82
C ILE A 164 -7.22 4.05 -19.83
N PRO A 165 -8.47 3.77 -19.41
CA PRO A 165 -9.48 3.20 -20.31
C PRO A 165 -9.75 4.03 -21.57
N SER A 166 -9.69 5.36 -21.47
CA SER A 166 -9.95 6.26 -22.60
C SER A 166 -8.81 6.35 -23.61
N SER A 167 -7.61 5.87 -23.30
CA SER A 167 -6.47 5.86 -24.23
C SER A 167 -6.54 4.73 -25.25
N TYR A 168 -7.36 3.70 -25.02
CA TYR A 168 -7.39 2.51 -25.88
C TYR A 168 -8.12 2.75 -27.20
N THR A 169 -7.36 2.99 -28.26
CA THR A 169 -7.86 3.00 -29.65
C THR A 169 -7.93 1.58 -30.22
N ASN A 170 -8.73 1.36 -31.27
CA ASN A 170 -8.78 0.07 -31.98
C ASN A 170 -7.40 -0.37 -32.49
N GLN A 171 -6.56 0.57 -32.91
CA GLN A 171 -5.22 0.28 -33.43
C GLN A 171 -4.28 -0.17 -32.30
N LEU A 172 -4.33 0.51 -31.15
CA LEU A 172 -3.56 0.12 -29.96
C LEU A 172 -4.00 -1.26 -29.45
N VAL A 173 -5.31 -1.48 -29.30
CA VAL A 173 -5.86 -2.79 -28.93
C VAL A 173 -5.37 -3.87 -29.89
N THR A 174 -5.37 -3.62 -31.20
CA THR A 174 -4.93 -4.60 -32.20
C THR A 174 -3.45 -4.98 -32.04
N ALA A 175 -2.58 -4.02 -31.71
CA ALA A 175 -1.14 -4.26 -31.56
C ALA A 175 -0.77 -5.09 -30.32
N CYS A 176 -1.52 -4.95 -29.23
CA CYS A 176 -1.30 -5.66 -27.97
C CYS A 176 -1.83 -7.11 -28.00
N ASP A 177 -1.21 -8.02 -27.26
CA ASP A 177 -1.72 -9.39 -27.02
C ASP A 177 -2.78 -9.44 -25.91
N MET A 178 -2.74 -8.44 -25.02
CA MET A 178 -3.67 -8.24 -23.89
C MET A 178 -4.00 -6.76 -23.73
N VAL A 179 -5.14 -6.46 -23.10
CA VAL A 179 -5.49 -5.10 -22.68
C VAL A 179 -5.20 -4.99 -21.19
N ALA A 180 -4.43 -3.98 -20.81
CA ALA A 180 -4.00 -3.75 -19.43
C ALA A 180 -4.24 -2.28 -19.08
N SER A 181 -5.01 -2.02 -18.02
CA SER A 181 -5.44 -0.65 -17.75
C SER A 181 -5.36 -0.26 -16.30
N ASN A 182 -4.84 0.95 -16.05
CA ASN A 182 -4.88 1.60 -14.75
C ASN A 182 -6.28 2.16 -14.55
N VAL A 183 -6.99 1.71 -13.52
CA VAL A 183 -8.39 2.09 -13.28
C VAL A 183 -8.57 2.46 -11.81
N TYR A 184 -8.73 3.76 -11.56
CA TYR A 184 -8.92 4.31 -10.23
C TYR A 184 -10.31 4.90 -10.06
N PRO A 185 -11.21 4.24 -9.31
CA PRO A 185 -12.47 4.85 -8.90
C PRO A 185 -12.26 6.14 -8.11
N PHE A 186 -11.17 6.25 -7.33
CA PHE A 186 -10.82 7.46 -6.59
C PHE A 186 -10.81 8.72 -7.49
N PHE A 187 -10.20 8.64 -8.68
CA PHE A 187 -10.17 9.76 -9.63
C PHE A 187 -11.47 9.97 -10.41
N SER A 188 -12.52 9.19 -10.13
CA SER A 188 -13.82 9.27 -10.80
C SER A 188 -14.90 10.02 -9.98
N ASN A 189 -14.51 10.73 -8.90
CA ASN A 189 -15.43 11.49 -8.03
C ASN A 189 -16.59 10.62 -7.47
N VAL A 190 -16.25 9.44 -6.92
CA VAL A 190 -17.22 8.48 -6.37
C VAL A 190 -17.01 8.32 -4.88
N ASN A 191 -18.08 7.97 -4.16
CA ASN A 191 -17.95 7.56 -2.76
C ASN A 191 -17.30 6.17 -2.68
N VAL A 192 -16.51 5.90 -1.64
CA VAL A 192 -15.87 4.60 -1.42
C VAL A 192 -16.87 3.43 -1.45
N ASP A 193 -18.09 3.65 -0.95
CA ASP A 193 -19.13 2.62 -0.86
C ASP A 193 -19.66 2.22 -2.25
N THR A 194 -19.45 3.03 -3.30
CA THR A 194 -19.81 2.72 -4.70
C THR A 194 -18.58 2.48 -5.60
N ALA A 195 -17.37 2.59 -5.06
CA ALA A 195 -16.12 2.54 -5.81
C ALA A 195 -15.88 1.18 -6.51
N ILE A 196 -16.22 0.06 -5.87
CA ILE A 196 -16.07 -1.28 -6.49
C ILE A 196 -17.05 -1.49 -7.64
N SER A 197 -18.28 -0.98 -7.51
CA SER A 197 -19.27 -1.01 -8.59
C SER A 197 -18.80 -0.17 -9.78
N ASN A 198 -18.21 1.01 -9.51
CA ASN A 198 -17.58 1.84 -10.55
C ASN A 198 -16.41 1.09 -11.23
N LEU A 199 -15.50 0.50 -10.46
CA LEU A 199 -14.38 -0.29 -10.98
C LEU A 199 -14.86 -1.42 -11.90
N LYS A 200 -15.88 -2.17 -11.47
CA LYS A 200 -16.47 -3.26 -12.26
C LYS A 200 -17.10 -2.75 -13.56
N ALA A 201 -17.76 -1.59 -13.53
CA ALA A 201 -18.33 -0.99 -14.73
C ALA A 201 -17.24 -0.59 -15.74
N GLN A 202 -16.15 0.03 -15.27
CA GLN A 202 -14.99 0.37 -16.11
C GLN A 202 -14.33 -0.87 -16.70
N TYR A 203 -14.15 -1.92 -15.88
CA TYR A 203 -13.63 -3.21 -16.35
C TYR A 203 -14.52 -3.83 -17.44
N ASN A 204 -15.84 -3.84 -17.27
CA ASN A 204 -16.76 -4.37 -18.27
C ASN A 204 -16.71 -3.56 -19.58
N ASN A 205 -16.45 -2.25 -19.52
CA ASN A 205 -16.27 -1.44 -20.71
C ASN A 205 -14.95 -1.76 -21.42
N LEU A 206 -13.86 -1.94 -20.67
CA LEU A 206 -12.58 -2.42 -21.20
C LEU A 206 -12.72 -3.80 -21.88
N GLN A 207 -13.49 -4.73 -21.31
CA GLN A 207 -13.74 -6.04 -21.93
C GLN A 207 -14.41 -5.92 -23.30
N LYS A 208 -15.34 -4.97 -23.48
CA LYS A 208 -15.97 -4.72 -24.79
C LYS A 208 -14.94 -4.21 -25.81
N VAL A 209 -14.03 -3.33 -25.37
CA VAL A 209 -12.96 -2.78 -26.19
C VAL A 209 -11.92 -3.85 -26.55
N ALA A 210 -11.60 -4.75 -25.61
CA ALA A 210 -10.60 -5.81 -25.78
C ALA A 210 -11.05 -6.96 -26.69
N GLY A 211 -12.36 -7.16 -26.86
CA GLY A 211 -12.91 -8.29 -27.59
C GLY A 211 -12.60 -9.62 -26.89
N SER A 212 -11.89 -10.53 -27.56
CA SER A 212 -11.49 -11.81 -27.00
C SER A 212 -10.18 -11.79 -26.21
N LYS A 213 -9.49 -10.64 -26.15
CA LYS A 213 -8.22 -10.50 -25.44
C LYS A 213 -8.44 -10.43 -23.93
N ASN A 214 -7.49 -10.98 -23.18
CA ASN A 214 -7.50 -10.86 -21.73
C ASN A 214 -7.42 -9.39 -21.30
N VAL A 215 -8.13 -9.05 -20.22
CA VAL A 215 -8.16 -7.71 -19.63
C VAL A 215 -7.65 -7.76 -18.19
N TRP A 216 -6.65 -6.93 -17.89
CA TRP A 216 -6.08 -6.76 -16.55
C TRP A 216 -6.32 -5.34 -16.05
N ILE A 217 -6.76 -5.19 -14.80
CA ILE A 217 -6.69 -3.89 -14.10
C ILE A 217 -5.30 -3.82 -13.51
N THR A 218 -4.40 -3.08 -14.14
CA THR A 218 -2.98 -3.06 -13.79
C THR A 218 -2.67 -2.17 -12.59
N GLU A 219 -3.59 -1.30 -12.22
CA GLU A 219 -3.51 -0.44 -11.05
C GLU A 219 -4.90 -0.08 -10.59
N THR A 220 -5.11 -0.14 -9.28
CA THR A 220 -6.30 0.38 -8.62
C THR A 220 -6.01 0.54 -7.14
N GLY A 221 -6.51 1.58 -6.50
CA GLY A 221 -6.21 1.86 -5.11
C GLY A 221 -7.09 2.95 -4.53
N TRP A 222 -6.98 3.14 -3.23
CA TRP A 222 -7.63 4.24 -2.53
C TRP A 222 -6.66 4.82 -1.49
N PRO A 223 -6.31 6.11 -1.60
CA PRO A 223 -5.28 6.70 -0.76
C PRO A 223 -5.76 6.85 0.68
N SER A 224 -4.85 6.61 1.64
CA SER A 224 -5.10 6.73 3.07
C SER A 224 -5.03 8.18 3.56
N SER A 225 -4.42 9.08 2.80
CA SER A 225 -4.29 10.50 3.12
C SER A 225 -4.24 11.40 1.89
N GLY A 226 -4.31 12.72 2.09
CA GLY A 226 -4.29 13.72 1.02
C GLY A 226 -5.62 14.46 0.88
N SER A 227 -5.83 15.13 -0.25
CA SER A 227 -7.02 15.94 -0.50
C SER A 227 -8.17 15.13 -1.11
N ALA A 228 -9.40 15.42 -0.71
CA ALA A 228 -10.58 14.84 -1.33
C ALA A 228 -10.77 15.31 -2.78
N LEU A 229 -11.17 14.40 -3.66
CA LEU A 229 -11.60 14.71 -5.02
C LEU A 229 -13.12 14.54 -5.12
N GLY A 230 -13.85 15.61 -4.81
CA GLY A 230 -15.30 15.59 -4.71
C GLY A 230 -15.77 14.58 -3.64
N ASN A 231 -16.48 13.53 -4.04
CA ASN A 231 -16.97 12.46 -3.15
C ASN A 231 -15.90 11.42 -2.78
N SER A 232 -14.75 11.44 -3.47
CA SER A 232 -13.63 10.55 -3.19
C SER A 232 -12.80 11.11 -2.04
N VAL A 233 -13.09 10.65 -0.82
CA VAL A 233 -12.40 11.10 0.39
C VAL A 233 -11.26 10.14 0.77
N PRO A 234 -9.99 10.55 0.74
CA PRO A 234 -8.89 9.75 1.26
C PRO A 234 -9.00 9.63 2.78
N SER A 235 -8.77 8.42 3.29
CA SER A 235 -8.64 8.12 4.72
C SER A 235 -8.26 6.64 4.85
N GLU A 236 -7.59 6.26 5.94
CA GLU A 236 -7.35 4.85 6.26
C GLU A 236 -8.63 4.02 6.23
N THR A 237 -9.72 4.54 6.83
CA THR A 237 -11.02 3.85 6.85
C THR A 237 -11.56 3.61 5.44
N ASN A 238 -11.45 4.59 4.53
CA ASN A 238 -11.91 4.40 3.17
C ASN A 238 -10.96 3.51 2.36
N GLY A 239 -9.64 3.57 2.60
CA GLY A 239 -8.66 2.63 2.06
C GLY A 239 -9.01 1.18 2.41
N GLN A 240 -9.26 0.91 3.70
CA GLN A 240 -9.67 -0.41 4.20
C GLN A 240 -10.99 -0.88 3.61
N LYS A 241 -12.00 0.00 3.52
CA LYS A 241 -13.28 -0.31 2.85
C LYS A 241 -13.07 -0.71 1.40
N TYR A 242 -12.23 0.03 0.69
CA TYR A 242 -11.93 -0.23 -0.71
C TYR A 242 -11.24 -1.58 -0.90
N VAL A 243 -10.19 -1.84 -0.12
CA VAL A 243 -9.49 -3.13 -0.10
C VAL A 243 -10.44 -4.28 0.25
N THR A 244 -11.27 -4.13 1.28
CA THR A 244 -12.28 -5.14 1.67
C THR A 244 -13.24 -5.44 0.51
N GLY A 245 -13.64 -4.41 -0.22
CA GLY A 245 -14.47 -4.53 -1.41
C GLY A 245 -13.77 -5.27 -2.56
N LEU A 246 -12.47 -4.99 -2.77
CA LEU A 246 -11.64 -5.68 -3.76
C LEU A 246 -11.46 -7.17 -3.45
N LEU A 247 -11.21 -7.53 -2.18
CA LEU A 247 -11.06 -8.91 -1.70
C LEU A 247 -12.34 -9.75 -1.89
N LYS A 248 -13.50 -9.10 -1.89
CA LYS A 248 -14.81 -9.69 -2.19
C LYS A 248 -15.15 -9.71 -3.68
N SER A 249 -14.34 -9.05 -4.51
CA SER A 249 -14.53 -8.99 -5.96
C SER A 249 -13.82 -10.16 -6.65
N SER A 250 -14.33 -10.54 -7.82
CA SER A 250 -13.67 -11.49 -8.72
C SER A 250 -12.79 -10.81 -9.77
N LEU A 251 -12.51 -9.51 -9.61
CA LEU A 251 -11.80 -8.73 -10.63
C LEU A 251 -10.32 -9.12 -10.70
N PRO A 252 -9.71 -9.13 -11.90
CA PRO A 252 -8.29 -9.39 -12.08
C PRO A 252 -7.48 -8.09 -11.95
N TYR A 253 -7.13 -7.72 -10.70
CA TYR A 253 -6.56 -6.42 -10.38
C TYR A 253 -5.17 -6.47 -9.73
N TYR A 254 -4.35 -5.45 -9.95
CA TYR A 254 -3.15 -5.20 -9.15
C TYR A 254 -3.42 -3.98 -8.28
N TYR A 255 -3.39 -4.15 -6.96
CA TYR A 255 -3.59 -3.05 -6.03
C TYR A 255 -2.37 -2.12 -6.04
N PHE A 256 -2.63 -0.83 -6.18
CA PHE A 256 -1.64 0.23 -6.03
C PHE A 256 -1.70 0.74 -4.59
N GLU A 257 -0.69 0.51 -3.76
CA GLU A 257 0.55 -0.24 -4.03
C GLU A 257 1.02 -1.08 -2.82
N TRP A 258 2.11 -1.84 -2.95
CA TRP A 258 2.59 -2.69 -1.84
C TRP A 258 2.98 -1.89 -0.60
N GLN A 259 3.69 -0.78 -0.78
CA GLN A 259 4.18 0.08 0.29
C GLN A 259 4.08 1.54 -0.14
N ASP A 260 3.84 2.45 0.80
CA ASP A 260 3.82 3.89 0.52
C ASP A 260 5.15 4.36 -0.12
N SER A 261 5.04 5.34 -1.02
CA SER A 261 6.17 5.87 -1.79
C SER A 261 6.38 7.35 -1.49
N ASP A 262 7.01 7.65 -0.36
CA ASP A 262 7.24 9.02 0.13
C ASP A 262 8.06 9.91 -0.84
N TRP A 263 8.83 9.29 -1.73
CA TRP A 263 9.59 9.94 -2.80
C TRP A 263 8.71 10.50 -3.94
N LYS A 264 7.44 10.07 -4.06
CA LYS A 264 6.49 10.65 -5.03
C LYS A 264 6.14 12.09 -4.64
N SER A 265 5.62 12.91 -5.56
CA SER A 265 5.29 14.32 -5.24
C SER A 265 4.21 14.44 -4.16
N GLU A 266 4.04 15.65 -3.58
CA GLU A 266 3.04 15.88 -2.54
C GLU A 266 1.60 15.55 -2.98
N GLY A 267 0.80 15.03 -2.04
CA GLY A 267 -0.60 14.69 -2.25
C GLY A 267 -0.93 13.23 -1.94
N THR A 268 -1.97 12.71 -2.59
CA THR A 268 -2.48 11.35 -2.39
C THR A 268 -1.55 10.26 -2.93
N GLU A 269 -0.67 10.59 -3.87
CA GLU A 269 0.23 9.64 -4.54
C GLU A 269 1.22 8.92 -3.60
N LYS A 270 1.49 9.49 -2.43
CA LYS A 270 2.40 8.91 -1.43
C LYS A 270 1.75 7.79 -0.61
N SER A 271 0.42 7.78 -0.52
CA SER A 271 -0.33 7.13 0.56
C SER A 271 -1.26 6.01 0.09
N PHE A 272 -0.88 5.32 -0.99
CA PHE A 272 -1.65 4.22 -1.58
C PHE A 272 -1.24 2.84 -1.05
N GLY A 273 -0.14 2.75 -0.31
CA GLY A 273 0.46 1.52 0.18
C GLY A 273 -0.47 0.67 1.05
N LEU A 274 -0.37 -0.65 0.91
CA LEU A 274 -0.90 -1.59 1.89
C LEU A 274 -0.06 -1.62 3.17
N LEU A 275 1.22 -1.27 3.05
CA LEU A 275 2.16 -1.05 4.15
C LEU A 275 2.51 0.44 4.17
N ASN A 276 2.40 1.07 5.33
CA ASN A 276 2.86 2.45 5.49
C ASN A 276 4.40 2.52 5.48
N SER A 277 4.95 3.53 4.81
CA SER A 277 6.39 3.78 4.63
C SER A 277 7.02 4.38 5.88
N ALA A 278 6.23 5.18 6.60
CA ALA A 278 6.43 5.42 8.00
C ALA A 278 5.75 4.24 8.71
N GLY A 279 6.33 3.66 9.76
CA GLY A 279 5.57 2.75 10.64
C GLY A 279 4.26 3.39 11.12
N GLY A 280 3.44 2.63 11.84
CA GLY A 280 2.10 3.09 12.18
C GLY A 280 2.03 4.47 12.89
N GLN A 281 0.85 5.08 12.85
CA GLN A 281 0.66 6.49 13.19
C GLN A 281 0.55 6.75 14.70
N ILE A 282 1.10 7.88 15.19
CA ILE A 282 0.74 8.41 16.52
C ILE A 282 -0.61 9.13 16.42
N LEU A 283 -1.61 8.64 17.16
CA LEU A 283 -2.97 9.16 17.19
C LEU A 283 -3.15 10.23 18.28
N SER A 284 -2.39 10.12 19.37
CA SER A 284 -2.36 11.11 20.44
C SER A 284 -1.04 10.94 21.22
N PRO A 285 -0.38 12.03 21.65
CA PRO A 285 -0.71 13.43 21.37
C PRO A 285 -0.60 13.77 19.87
N GLU A 286 -1.38 14.76 19.42
CA GLU A 286 -1.41 15.20 18.03
C GLU A 286 -0.23 16.15 17.70
N GLN A 287 -0.05 16.46 16.42
CA GLN A 287 0.96 17.42 15.97
C GLN A 287 0.78 18.78 16.65
N ASN A 288 1.86 19.27 17.26
CA ASN A 288 1.94 20.54 17.98
C ASN A 288 1.19 20.57 19.33
N ASP A 289 0.84 19.41 19.88
CA ASP A 289 0.23 19.31 21.21
C ASP A 289 1.20 19.70 22.35
N THR A 290 0.62 20.15 23.45
CA THR A 290 1.36 20.49 24.68
C THR A 290 1.17 19.41 25.73
N VAL A 291 2.27 18.78 26.15
CA VAL A 291 2.29 17.82 27.26
C VAL A 291 2.73 18.50 28.57
N GLN A 292 2.10 18.12 29.68
CA GLN A 292 2.32 18.73 30.98
C GLN A 292 3.45 18.01 31.73
N VAL A 293 4.50 18.72 32.09
CA VAL A 293 5.62 18.17 32.87
C VAL A 293 5.13 17.63 34.21
N GLY A 294 5.58 16.42 34.57
CA GLY A 294 5.22 15.74 35.81
C GLY A 294 3.86 15.02 35.78
N GLN A 295 3.08 15.19 34.71
CA GLN A 295 1.79 14.51 34.51
C GLN A 295 1.94 13.27 33.63
N ASN A 296 0.95 12.39 33.71
CA ASN A 296 0.83 11.25 32.80
C ASN A 296 0.14 11.69 31.51
N THR A 297 0.78 11.41 30.39
CA THR A 297 0.26 11.58 29.03
C THR A 297 0.05 10.20 28.42
N LYS A 298 -1.11 9.99 27.78
CA LYS A 298 -1.33 8.77 26.99
C LYS A 298 -0.77 8.98 25.59
N ILE A 299 0.04 8.02 25.16
CA ILE A 299 0.53 7.91 23.79
C ILE A 299 -0.29 6.82 23.13
N SER A 300 -1.28 7.20 22.35
CA SER A 300 -2.10 6.29 21.55
C SER A 300 -1.48 6.20 20.17
N PHE A 301 -1.26 4.99 19.67
CA PHE A 301 -0.62 4.78 18.38
C PHE A 301 -1.23 3.60 17.65
N GLN A 302 -1.06 3.63 16.34
CA GLN A 302 -1.35 2.57 15.41
C GLN A 302 -0.01 1.91 15.00
N TYR A 303 -0.03 0.64 14.66
CA TYR A 303 1.10 -0.13 14.12
C TYR A 303 0.60 -1.08 13.03
N GLU A 304 1.49 -1.47 12.13
CA GLU A 304 1.14 -2.26 10.96
C GLU A 304 0.95 -3.74 11.35
N ASN A 305 0.05 -4.43 10.65
CA ASN A 305 -0.09 -5.87 10.76
C ASN A 305 0.69 -6.55 9.63
N VAL A 306 1.85 -7.11 9.98
CA VAL A 306 2.68 -7.89 9.05
C VAL A 306 2.59 -9.40 9.26
N GLY A 307 1.51 -9.87 9.90
CA GLY A 307 1.20 -11.27 10.15
C GLY A 307 1.48 -11.74 11.58
N ALA A 308 1.22 -13.02 11.86
CA ALA A 308 1.42 -13.59 13.20
C ALA A 308 2.91 -13.66 13.59
N GLY A 309 3.23 -13.20 14.80
CA GLY A 309 4.60 -13.20 15.32
C GLY A 309 4.77 -12.35 16.57
N ASP A 310 6.02 -12.06 16.89
CA ASP A 310 6.39 -11.24 18.04
C ASP A 310 6.43 -9.78 17.61
N TYR A 311 5.72 -8.91 18.33
CA TYR A 311 5.68 -7.48 18.07
C TYR A 311 6.10 -6.70 19.31
N THR A 312 6.94 -5.72 19.09
CA THR A 312 7.32 -4.76 20.13
C THR A 312 7.38 -3.36 19.56
N VAL A 313 7.22 -2.35 20.40
CA VAL A 313 7.45 -0.95 20.01
C VAL A 313 8.48 -0.28 20.91
N ASP A 314 9.25 0.60 20.28
CA ASP A 314 10.05 1.62 20.97
C ASP A 314 9.33 2.95 20.86
N ILE A 315 9.26 3.70 21.95
CA ILE A 315 8.73 5.07 21.94
C ILE A 315 9.87 6.01 22.31
N GLN A 316 10.18 6.93 21.41
CA GLN A 316 11.44 7.69 21.44
C GLN A 316 11.19 9.19 21.27
N LEU A 317 12.03 9.97 21.94
CA LEU A 317 12.04 11.43 21.87
C LEU A 317 13.26 11.92 21.12
N TRP A 318 13.10 12.93 20.27
CA TRP A 318 14.13 13.44 19.38
C TRP A 318 14.22 14.96 19.41
N GLN A 319 15.41 15.47 19.15
CA GLN A 319 15.67 16.92 19.10
C GLN A 319 15.17 17.57 17.80
N ASP A 320 15.13 16.80 16.72
CA ASP A 320 14.87 17.28 15.37
C ASP A 320 13.80 16.47 14.64
N ALA A 321 13.15 17.09 13.66
CA ALA A 321 12.10 16.49 12.85
C ALA A 321 12.58 15.33 11.96
N ALA A 322 13.89 15.21 11.73
CA ALA A 322 14.46 14.07 10.99
C ALA A 322 14.71 12.87 11.92
N ALA A 323 14.44 12.99 13.23
CA ALA A 323 14.68 11.96 14.22
C ALA A 323 16.13 11.42 14.15
N SER A 324 17.09 12.35 14.10
CA SER A 324 18.52 12.07 13.96
C SER A 324 19.30 12.19 15.27
N VAL A 325 18.85 13.03 16.20
CA VAL A 325 19.45 13.19 17.52
C VAL A 325 18.47 12.75 18.61
N LEU A 326 18.72 11.58 19.19
CA LEU A 326 17.89 11.00 20.25
C LEU A 326 18.04 11.80 21.55
N ILE A 327 16.92 12.19 22.15
CA ILE A 327 16.85 12.79 23.49
C ILE A 327 16.71 11.68 24.54
N ASP A 328 15.70 10.82 24.38
CA ASP A 328 15.37 9.81 25.38
C ASP A 328 14.54 8.66 24.79
N ASN A 329 14.57 7.50 25.44
CA ASN A 329 13.69 6.38 25.15
C ASN A 329 12.62 6.29 26.25
N ILE A 330 11.38 6.62 25.91
CA ILE A 330 10.23 6.45 26.81
C ILE A 330 10.03 4.97 27.15
N THR A 331 10.19 4.10 26.15
CA THR A 331 10.22 2.65 26.30
C THR A 331 10.98 2.02 25.13
N ILE A 332 11.57 0.86 25.36
CA ILE A 332 12.21 0.01 24.36
C ILE A 332 11.64 -1.40 24.49
N GLY A 333 11.27 -2.02 23.38
CA GLY A 333 10.80 -3.40 23.34
C GLY A 333 9.48 -3.62 24.05
N HIS A 334 8.59 -2.61 24.10
CA HIS A 334 7.28 -2.77 24.72
C HIS A 334 6.45 -3.76 23.90
N GLU A 335 6.15 -4.92 24.47
CA GLU A 335 5.32 -5.92 23.81
C GLU A 335 3.93 -5.38 23.51
N ILE A 336 3.52 -5.53 22.26
CA ILE A 336 2.19 -5.19 21.76
C ILE A 336 1.57 -6.45 21.15
N LYS A 337 0.27 -6.41 20.88
CA LYS A 337 -0.43 -7.60 20.38
C LYS A 337 0.15 -8.03 19.03
N SER A 338 0.31 -9.35 18.88
CA SER A 338 0.63 -9.95 17.58
C SER A 338 -0.43 -9.55 16.56
N GLY A 339 0.02 -9.24 15.34
CA GLY A 339 -0.86 -9.19 14.20
C GLY A 339 -1.54 -10.55 13.96
N ASN A 340 -2.81 -10.57 13.57
CA ASN A 340 -3.49 -11.80 13.17
C ASN A 340 -4.52 -11.54 12.07
N SER A 341 -4.13 -11.82 10.82
CA SER A 341 -5.04 -11.89 9.68
C SER A 341 -5.60 -13.31 9.54
N SER A 342 -6.38 -13.79 10.52
CA SER A 342 -7.08 -15.07 10.40
C SER A 342 -8.53 -14.85 9.97
N GLY A 343 -8.93 -15.41 8.82
CA GLY A 343 -10.29 -15.33 8.29
C GLY A 343 -10.43 -14.41 7.07
N PRO A 344 -11.65 -14.09 6.61
CA PRO A 344 -11.89 -13.25 5.43
C PRO A 344 -11.66 -11.75 5.68
N HIS A 345 -11.19 -11.38 6.88
CA HIS A 345 -10.90 -10.01 7.28
C HIS A 345 -9.39 -9.83 7.46
N VAL A 346 -8.83 -8.87 6.73
CA VAL A 346 -7.43 -8.44 6.84
C VAL A 346 -7.45 -7.08 7.53
N ASP A 347 -7.05 -7.04 8.79
CA ASP A 347 -6.80 -5.78 9.50
C ASP A 347 -5.37 -5.37 9.18
N PHE A 348 -5.16 -4.31 8.39
CA PHE A 348 -3.81 -3.88 8.00
C PHE A 348 -3.05 -3.20 9.14
N VAL A 349 -3.78 -2.79 10.18
CA VAL A 349 -3.25 -1.99 11.28
C VAL A 349 -3.98 -2.34 12.58
N TYR A 350 -3.28 -2.16 13.70
CA TYR A 350 -3.82 -2.29 15.05
C TYR A 350 -3.50 -1.05 15.87
N ASN A 351 -4.30 -0.80 16.92
CA ASN A 351 -4.08 0.31 17.84
C ASN A 351 -3.64 -0.22 19.21
N ASP A 352 -2.73 0.51 19.85
CA ASP A 352 -2.40 0.33 21.27
C ASP A 352 -2.21 1.69 21.97
N THR A 353 -1.93 1.66 23.27
CA THR A 353 -1.69 2.85 24.06
C THR A 353 -0.64 2.61 25.14
N TYR A 354 0.32 3.52 25.25
CA TYR A 354 1.30 3.55 26.32
C TYR A 354 1.11 4.78 27.21
N THR A 355 1.23 4.63 28.52
CA THR A 355 1.15 5.78 29.45
C THR A 355 2.55 6.25 29.81
N TRP A 356 2.86 7.49 29.43
CA TRP A 356 4.15 8.12 29.68
C TRP A 356 4.02 9.19 30.76
N LYS A 357 4.88 9.13 31.79
CA LYS A 357 5.00 10.22 32.76
C LYS A 357 6.05 11.21 32.26
N VAL A 358 5.63 12.42 31.91
CA VAL A 358 6.51 13.45 31.31
C VAL A 358 7.57 13.87 32.33
N PRO A 359 8.87 13.63 32.08
CA PRO A 359 9.94 13.99 33.00
C PRO A 359 10.14 15.50 33.08
N HIS A 360 10.74 15.94 34.18
CA HIS A 360 11.27 17.29 34.28
C HIS A 360 12.54 17.44 33.44
N GLY A 361 12.80 18.63 32.88
CA GLY A 361 14.03 18.93 32.15
C GLY A 361 14.02 18.62 30.65
N LEU A 362 12.86 18.29 30.09
CA LEU A 362 12.66 18.29 28.64
C LEU A 362 12.72 19.71 28.07
N ASN A 363 13.25 19.85 26.86
CA ASN A 363 13.22 21.11 26.12
C ASN A 363 11.78 21.54 25.83
N GLU A 364 11.57 22.84 25.61
CA GLU A 364 10.24 23.39 25.29
C GLU A 364 9.60 22.73 24.07
N THR A 365 10.41 22.25 23.12
CA THR A 365 9.97 21.62 21.88
C THR A 365 10.82 20.38 21.59
N PHE A 366 10.17 19.27 21.23
CA PHE A 366 10.80 17.99 20.91
C PHE A 366 9.89 17.16 20.00
N TYR A 367 10.40 16.06 19.45
CA TYR A 367 9.64 15.20 18.53
C TYR A 367 9.45 13.80 19.11
N LEU A 368 8.27 13.24 18.97
CA LEU A 368 7.90 11.90 19.42
C LEU A 368 7.79 10.94 18.22
N THR A 369 8.36 9.75 18.33
CA THR A 369 8.15 8.66 17.36
C THR A 369 7.77 7.36 18.05
N VAL A 370 7.03 6.51 17.34
CA VAL A 370 6.84 5.09 17.67
C VAL A 370 7.57 4.26 16.61
N VAL A 371 8.41 3.34 17.04
CA VAL A 371 9.13 2.40 16.16
C VAL A 371 8.59 1.02 16.42
N GLU A 372 7.91 0.46 15.42
CA GLU A 372 7.47 -0.92 15.44
C GLU A 372 8.61 -1.85 15.06
N HIS A 373 8.76 -2.93 15.82
CA HIS A 373 9.59 -4.07 15.48
C HIS A 373 8.71 -5.31 15.43
N ALA A 374 8.71 -6.00 14.29
CA ALA A 374 7.92 -7.21 14.10
C ALA A 374 8.82 -8.35 13.64
N LYS A 375 8.78 -9.47 14.35
CA LYS A 375 9.46 -10.71 13.98
C LYS A 375 8.43 -11.80 13.75
N THR A 376 8.24 -12.14 12.49
CA THR A 376 7.26 -13.15 12.06
C THR A 376 7.98 -14.32 11.39
N PRO A 377 7.31 -15.47 11.15
CA PRO A 377 7.87 -16.55 10.34
C PRO A 377 8.31 -16.10 8.93
N ILE A 378 7.76 -14.97 8.47
CA ILE A 378 8.11 -14.32 7.22
C ILE A 378 9.37 -13.48 7.42
N TYR A 379 9.36 -12.57 8.40
CA TYR A 379 10.49 -11.72 8.74
C TYR A 379 11.34 -12.34 9.86
N THR A 380 12.08 -13.39 9.52
CA THR A 380 12.89 -14.12 10.51
C THR A 380 14.05 -13.29 11.07
N GLN A 381 14.47 -12.25 10.36
CA GLN A 381 15.44 -11.26 10.84
C GLN A 381 14.78 -10.06 11.54
N GLY A 382 13.45 -10.00 11.57
CA GLY A 382 12.67 -8.84 12.01
C GLY A 382 12.55 -7.78 10.92
N ILE A 383 11.51 -6.96 11.03
CA ILE A 383 11.38 -5.68 10.34
C ILE A 383 11.24 -4.56 11.35
N THR A 384 11.65 -3.36 10.96
CA THR A 384 11.55 -2.17 11.79
C THR A 384 10.91 -1.05 10.98
N MET A 385 9.88 -0.41 11.51
CA MET A 385 9.15 0.67 10.84
C MET A 385 8.90 1.82 11.83
N ARG A 386 9.29 3.04 11.47
CA ARG A 386 9.20 4.22 12.36
C ARG A 386 8.10 5.16 11.91
N SER A 387 7.22 5.56 12.83
CA SER A 387 6.19 6.57 12.60
C SER A 387 6.79 7.90 12.14
N ARG A 388 5.98 8.74 11.47
CA ARG A 388 6.38 10.14 11.28
C ARG A 388 6.57 10.82 12.66
N PRO A 389 7.60 11.68 12.84
CA PRO A 389 7.80 12.37 14.10
C PRO A 389 6.70 13.41 14.36
N VAL A 390 6.13 13.36 15.56
CA VAL A 390 5.11 14.33 16.03
C VAL A 390 5.79 15.40 16.87
N LEU A 391 5.66 16.66 16.47
CA LEU A 391 6.17 17.81 17.24
C LEU A 391 5.32 18.01 18.50
N LEU A 392 5.95 18.08 19.66
CA LEU A 392 5.30 18.33 20.94
C LEU A 392 5.99 19.48 21.68
N HIS A 393 5.22 20.12 22.55
CA HIS A 393 5.70 21.14 23.47
C HIS A 393 5.55 20.70 24.91
N THR A 394 6.43 21.15 25.80
CA THR A 394 6.18 21.03 27.24
C THR A 394 5.52 22.28 27.79
N SER A 395 4.61 22.12 28.75
CA SER A 395 4.25 23.19 29.69
C SER A 395 4.51 22.76 31.13
N SER A 396 4.98 23.70 31.94
CA SER A 396 5.06 23.51 33.39
C SER A 396 3.68 23.69 34.00
N ALA A 397 3.24 22.73 34.81
CA ALA A 397 2.07 22.91 35.64
C ALA A 397 2.39 23.98 36.71
N VAL A 398 1.96 25.22 36.50
CA VAL A 398 1.88 26.19 37.60
C VAL A 398 0.76 25.69 38.51
N SER A 399 1.14 24.93 39.54
CA SER A 399 0.31 24.67 40.69
C SER A 399 0.00 26.01 41.36
N LEU A 400 -1.03 26.72 40.91
CA LEU A 400 -1.77 27.65 41.74
C LEU A 400 -2.55 26.80 42.75
N ALA A 401 -1.83 26.27 43.74
CA ALA A 401 -2.42 25.93 45.01
C ALA A 401 -2.92 27.24 45.59
N LEU A 402 -4.19 27.58 45.31
CA LEU A 402 -4.94 28.50 46.14
C LEU A 402 -4.99 27.86 47.53
N ASN A 403 -3.98 28.16 48.34
CA ASN A 403 -4.01 27.89 49.77
C ASN A 403 -5.29 28.53 50.30
N SER A 404 -6.24 27.69 50.70
CA SER A 404 -7.43 28.07 51.45
C SER A 404 -7.06 28.49 52.88
N PHE A 405 -6.20 29.49 52.99
CA PHE A 405 -5.89 30.20 54.23
C PHE A 405 -5.80 31.68 53.90
N SER A 406 -6.73 32.46 54.48
CA SER A 406 -6.90 33.92 54.38
C SER A 406 -7.98 34.40 53.41
N LEU A 407 -9.22 33.92 53.58
CA LEU A 407 -10.42 34.71 53.25
C LEU A 407 -11.26 35.00 54.50
N THR A 408 -10.59 35.45 55.56
CA THR A 408 -11.22 36.08 56.73
C THR A 408 -10.49 37.37 57.02
N PHE A 409 -10.63 38.38 56.14
CA PHE A 409 -10.48 39.79 56.50
C PHE A 409 -10.93 40.70 55.34
N LEU A 410 -12.19 40.60 54.90
CA LEU A 410 -12.82 41.71 54.14
C LEU A 410 -14.36 41.70 54.23
N VAL A 411 -14.89 41.44 55.42
CA VAL A 411 -16.27 41.77 55.78
C VAL A 411 -16.22 42.40 57.16
N GLY A 412 -16.01 43.72 57.21
CA GLY A 412 -15.87 44.38 58.52
C GLY A 412 -15.43 45.84 58.51
N VAL A 413 -15.55 46.61 57.42
CA VAL A 413 -15.47 48.08 57.49
C VAL A 413 -16.35 48.68 56.39
N SER A 414 -17.67 48.67 56.58
CA SER A 414 -18.63 49.53 55.86
C SER A 414 -20.01 49.49 56.53
N PHE A 415 -20.09 49.62 57.85
CA PHE A 415 -21.32 49.98 58.55
C PHE A 415 -20.96 50.54 59.93
N LEU A 416 -20.69 51.85 59.98
CA LEU A 416 -21.01 52.79 61.06
C LEU A 416 -20.17 54.05 60.82
N ILE A 417 -20.79 55.11 60.33
CA ILE A 417 -20.67 56.52 60.77
C ILE A 417 -21.66 57.27 59.87
N LEU A 418 -22.91 57.33 60.32
CA LEU A 418 -23.90 58.30 59.88
C LEU A 418 -24.95 58.41 60.99
N SER A 419 -24.56 59.04 62.10
CA SER A 419 -25.44 59.84 62.96
C SER A 419 -24.61 60.53 64.04
N LEU A 420 -24.88 61.82 64.24
CA LEU A 420 -24.51 62.71 65.35
C LEU A 420 -23.35 63.69 65.10
N SER A 421 -23.67 64.73 64.33
CA SER A 421 -23.31 66.11 64.67
C SER A 421 -24.59 66.96 64.54
N ALA A 422 -24.77 67.87 65.50
CA ALA A 422 -25.94 68.70 65.78
C ALA A 422 -26.56 69.47 64.61
#